data_AF-A0A955PCV6-F1
#
_entry.id   AF-A0A955PCV6-F1
#
_cell.length_a   1.000
_cell.length_b   1.000
_cell.length_c   1.000
_cell.angle_alpha   90.00
_cell.angle_beta   90.00
_cell.angle_gamma   90.00
#
_symmetry.space_group_name_H-M   'P 1'
#
loop_
_entity.id
_entity.type
_entity.pdbx_description
1 polymer ?
#
loop_
_entity_poly.entity_id
_entity_poly.type
_entity_poly.pdbx_seq_one_letter_code
_entity_poly.pdbx_strand_id
1 'polypeptide(L)'
;MFDLLKWWFTLEMMALIGLPIVAFLFPGLKDKGISVARLLGLLLVAYPVWLFSHWRPLFGTTLIVTVFVGWGLVAAVLFWVDFKNWDRTMLRPKDLFVSEIVWLSSLLILAWIRSYNPEIEGMWKGGGSEKFMDLNFINSILMSQQFPPQDNWFHGFPINYYYYGYYLCAVMVKLTGVLPHVGYNLMTVTVYALAINGLWGLLRNLNCKMVWSALGVFLAFLATNLKTAWLGLTLSSQEQMWIPWRSSRVIDLETDRTINEFPWFSFLWNDLHGHLSALPIEVGILALCWGMIVSLGSVGVGRLIFQALLIAIAYGSLVVSNAWDIPCYAAVIAFSLLAALSIREWTKPYTWAETQKLIFQMVVLWISLAAVFKIFFRGFFANFVPPTSGHNVVPWEMKSPLG
;
A
#
# COMPACT_ATOMS: atom_id res chain seq x y z
N MET A 1 -5.40 8.61 -23.12
CA MET A 1 -6.24 7.39 -23.16
C MET A 1 -5.41 6.13 -23.33
N PHE A 2 -4.57 6.02 -24.36
CA PHE A 2 -3.75 4.81 -24.60
C PHE A 2 -2.80 4.47 -23.43
N ASP A 3 -2.16 5.47 -22.81
CA ASP A 3 -1.28 5.24 -21.65
C ASP A 3 -2.03 4.70 -20.42
N LEU A 4 -3.24 5.18 -20.17
CA LEU A 4 -4.11 4.66 -19.12
C LEU A 4 -4.48 3.19 -19.38
N LEU A 5 -4.77 2.82 -20.63
CA LEU A 5 -5.10 1.44 -20.98
C LEU A 5 -3.90 0.49 -20.80
N LYS A 6 -2.70 0.89 -21.22
CA LYS A 6 -1.46 0.12 -20.96
C LYS A 6 -1.25 -0.06 -19.45
N TRP A 7 -1.44 1.01 -18.69
CA TRP A 7 -1.25 0.99 -17.24
C TRP A 7 -2.26 0.09 -16.52
N TRP A 8 -3.54 0.25 -16.84
CA TRP A 8 -4.62 -0.60 -16.33
C TRP A 8 -4.37 -2.06 -16.68
N PHE A 9 -4.07 -2.37 -17.95
CA PHE A 9 -3.79 -3.75 -18.37
C PHE A 9 -2.62 -4.37 -17.59
N THR A 10 -1.53 -3.63 -17.37
CA THR A 10 -0.41 -4.10 -16.54
C THR A 10 -0.85 -4.38 -15.10
N LEU A 11 -1.72 -3.55 -14.50
CA LEU A 11 -2.27 -3.82 -13.16
C LEU A 11 -3.18 -5.06 -13.15
N GLU A 12 -3.96 -5.31 -14.20
CA GLU A 12 -4.73 -6.55 -14.34
C GLU A 12 -3.81 -7.77 -14.42
N MET A 13 -2.69 -7.66 -15.14
CA MET A 13 -1.67 -8.70 -15.18
C MET A 13 -1.04 -8.94 -13.79
N MET A 14 -0.85 -7.89 -12.98
CA MET A 14 -0.44 -8.06 -11.58
C MET A 14 -1.52 -8.78 -10.75
N ALA A 15 -2.81 -8.49 -10.99
CA ALA A 15 -3.91 -9.17 -10.33
C ALA A 15 -3.90 -10.69 -10.60
N LEU A 16 -3.57 -11.10 -11.83
CA LEU A 16 -3.47 -12.52 -12.20
C LEU A 16 -2.35 -13.26 -11.44
N ILE A 17 -1.31 -12.55 -11.03
CA ILE A 17 -0.28 -13.09 -10.14
C ILE A 17 -0.79 -13.15 -8.70
N GLY A 18 -1.30 -12.02 -8.20
CA GLY A 18 -1.65 -11.89 -6.79
C GLY A 18 -2.85 -12.74 -6.37
N LEU A 19 -3.90 -12.81 -7.19
CA LEU A 19 -5.16 -13.48 -6.85
C LEU A 19 -4.98 -14.96 -6.46
N PRO A 20 -4.36 -15.84 -7.28
CA PRO A 20 -4.20 -17.24 -6.92
C PRO A 20 -3.32 -17.42 -5.68
N ILE A 21 -2.30 -16.58 -5.50
CA ILE A 21 -1.43 -16.63 -4.32
C ILE A 21 -2.22 -16.27 -3.07
N VAL A 22 -2.99 -15.17 -3.09
CA VAL A 22 -3.75 -14.72 -1.91
C VAL A 22 -4.88 -15.67 -1.59
N ALA A 23 -5.62 -16.16 -2.58
CA ALA A 23 -6.66 -17.15 -2.36
C ALA A 23 -6.09 -18.47 -1.80
N PHE A 24 -4.95 -18.91 -2.35
CA PHE A 24 -4.22 -20.08 -1.86
C PHE A 24 -3.55 -19.83 -0.50
N LEU A 25 -3.28 -18.61 -0.07
CA LEU A 25 -2.71 -18.38 1.26
C LEU A 25 -3.81 -18.13 2.29
N PHE A 26 -4.88 -17.41 1.96
CA PHE A 26 -5.90 -16.94 2.90
C PHE A 26 -7.30 -17.47 2.50
N PRO A 27 -7.59 -18.75 2.77
CA PRO A 27 -8.82 -19.40 2.28
C PRO A 27 -10.09 -18.84 2.92
N GLY A 28 -9.96 -18.25 4.12
CA GLY A 28 -11.06 -17.69 4.90
C GLY A 28 -11.51 -16.29 4.45
N LEU A 29 -10.80 -15.65 3.52
CA LEU A 29 -11.28 -14.40 2.89
C LEU A 29 -12.48 -14.72 1.99
N LYS A 30 -13.59 -14.02 2.24
CA LYS A 30 -14.87 -14.15 1.51
C LYS A 30 -14.77 -13.68 0.07
N ASP A 31 -13.92 -12.69 -0.20
CA ASP A 31 -13.64 -12.17 -1.55
C ASP A 31 -12.45 -12.87 -2.22
N LYS A 32 -11.89 -13.91 -1.59
CA LYS A 32 -10.67 -14.64 -2.02
C LYS A 32 -9.45 -13.73 -2.25
N GLY A 33 -9.47 -12.50 -1.73
CA GLY A 33 -8.38 -11.54 -1.88
C GLY A 33 -8.35 -10.78 -3.20
N ILE A 34 -9.43 -10.79 -4.00
CA ILE A 34 -9.48 -10.01 -5.25
C ILE A 34 -9.21 -8.51 -5.03
N SER A 35 -9.69 -7.97 -3.91
CA SER A 35 -9.54 -6.57 -3.53
C SER A 35 -8.08 -6.13 -3.34
N VAL A 36 -7.20 -7.06 -2.97
CA VAL A 36 -5.77 -6.82 -2.71
C VAL A 36 -4.85 -7.49 -3.73
N ALA A 37 -5.40 -8.25 -4.68
CA ALA A 37 -4.63 -9.02 -5.65
C ALA A 37 -3.69 -8.16 -6.50
N ARG A 38 -4.13 -6.98 -6.96
CA ARG A 38 -3.33 -6.04 -7.77
C ARG A 38 -2.13 -5.50 -7.01
N LEU A 39 -2.37 -5.05 -5.78
CA LEU A 39 -1.33 -4.56 -4.89
C LEU A 39 -0.31 -5.67 -4.61
N LEU A 40 -0.77 -6.86 -4.24
CA LEU A 40 0.12 -7.95 -3.86
C LEU A 40 0.88 -8.50 -5.06
N GLY A 41 0.27 -8.56 -6.25
CA GLY A 41 0.99 -8.84 -7.48
C GLY A 41 2.11 -7.83 -7.74
N LEU A 42 1.81 -6.53 -7.59
CA LEU A 42 2.81 -5.48 -7.75
C LEU A 42 3.96 -5.62 -6.73
N LEU A 43 3.65 -5.85 -5.44
CA LEU A 43 4.67 -6.04 -4.41
C LEU A 43 5.50 -7.31 -4.64
N LEU A 44 4.86 -8.42 -5.01
CA LEU A 44 5.53 -9.69 -5.29
C LEU A 44 6.50 -9.58 -6.48
N VAL A 45 6.16 -8.79 -7.50
CA VAL A 45 7.05 -8.54 -8.64
C VAL A 45 8.13 -7.52 -8.28
N ALA A 46 7.76 -6.41 -7.66
CA ALA A 46 8.68 -5.31 -7.39
C ALA A 46 9.73 -5.67 -6.34
N TYR A 47 9.38 -6.43 -5.30
CA TYR A 47 10.28 -6.69 -4.19
C TYR A 47 11.51 -7.55 -4.55
N PRO A 48 11.40 -8.70 -5.24
CA PRO A 48 12.58 -9.45 -5.66
C PRO A 48 13.47 -8.67 -6.62
N VAL A 49 12.87 -7.88 -7.53
CA VAL A 49 13.63 -7.00 -8.42
C VAL A 49 14.46 -6.00 -7.61
N TRP A 50 13.85 -5.37 -6.61
CA TRP A 50 14.51 -4.42 -5.73
C TRP A 50 15.65 -5.07 -4.94
N LEU A 51 15.39 -6.25 -4.37
CA LEU A 51 16.36 -7.03 -3.61
C LEU A 51 17.57 -7.43 -4.47
N PHE A 52 17.35 -8.04 -5.63
CA PHE A 52 18.44 -8.44 -6.53
C PHE A 52 19.24 -7.24 -7.02
N SER A 53 18.57 -6.11 -7.20
CA SER A 53 19.22 -4.88 -7.64
C SER A 53 20.03 -4.18 -6.54
N HIS A 54 19.91 -4.57 -5.27
CA HIS A 54 20.88 -4.16 -4.24
C HIS A 54 22.21 -4.91 -4.37
N TRP A 55 22.17 -6.16 -4.83
CA TRP A 55 23.35 -7.02 -4.90
C TRP A 55 24.11 -6.89 -6.22
N ARG A 56 23.42 -6.59 -7.31
CA ARG A 56 23.97 -6.50 -8.67
C ARG A 56 23.29 -5.39 -9.45
N PRO A 57 23.96 -4.77 -10.43
CA PRO A 57 23.37 -3.74 -11.30
C PRO A 57 22.42 -4.38 -12.33
N LEU A 58 21.27 -4.88 -11.88
CA LEU A 58 20.30 -5.62 -12.68
C LEU A 58 18.96 -4.92 -12.84
N PHE A 59 18.76 -3.74 -12.24
CA PHE A 59 17.49 -3.04 -12.35
C PHE A 59 17.22 -2.62 -13.79
N GLY A 60 16.16 -3.18 -14.36
CA GLY A 60 15.77 -2.94 -15.73
C GLY A 60 14.59 -3.81 -16.14
N THR A 61 14.04 -3.54 -17.31
CA THR A 61 12.85 -4.23 -17.83
C THR A 61 13.05 -5.75 -17.91
N THR A 62 14.25 -6.21 -18.26
CA THR A 62 14.57 -7.65 -18.33
C THR A 62 14.39 -8.35 -17.00
N LEU A 63 14.93 -7.80 -15.90
CA LEU A 63 14.77 -8.40 -14.57
C LEU A 63 13.31 -8.35 -14.12
N ILE A 64 12.62 -7.22 -14.33
CA ILE A 64 11.20 -7.07 -13.97
C ILE A 64 10.34 -8.12 -14.69
N VAL A 65 10.51 -8.27 -16.01
CA VAL A 65 9.75 -9.26 -16.80
C VAL A 65 10.11 -10.69 -16.39
N THR A 66 11.39 -10.97 -16.09
CA THR A 66 11.82 -12.30 -15.63
C THR A 66 11.14 -12.68 -14.31
N VAL A 67 11.13 -11.77 -13.34
CA VAL A 67 10.45 -11.98 -12.05
C VAL A 67 8.93 -12.07 -12.24
N PHE A 68 8.34 -11.22 -13.08
CA PHE A 68 6.93 -11.26 -13.43
C PHE A 68 6.52 -12.61 -14.00
N VAL A 69 7.26 -13.14 -14.99
CA VAL A 69 7.01 -14.46 -15.58
C VAL A 69 7.19 -15.57 -14.56
N GLY A 70 8.24 -15.51 -13.73
CA GLY A 70 8.48 -16.48 -12.66
C GLY A 70 7.28 -16.58 -11.69
N TRP A 71 6.76 -15.43 -11.26
CA TRP A 71 5.54 -15.40 -10.44
C TRP A 71 4.28 -15.83 -11.20
N GLY A 72 4.18 -15.51 -12.49
CA GLY A 72 3.10 -16.00 -13.36
C GLY A 72 3.06 -17.53 -13.43
N LEU A 73 4.21 -18.19 -13.49
CA LEU A 73 4.30 -19.66 -13.45
C LEU A 73 3.87 -20.21 -12.08
N VAL A 74 4.30 -19.61 -10.98
CA VAL A 74 3.86 -19.99 -9.62
C VAL A 74 2.34 -19.83 -9.49
N ALA A 75 1.80 -18.69 -9.93
CA ALA A 75 0.38 -18.39 -9.95
C ALA A 75 -0.41 -19.42 -10.78
N ALA A 76 0.10 -19.81 -11.96
CA ALA A 76 -0.51 -20.83 -12.81
C ALA A 76 -0.49 -22.22 -12.16
N VAL A 77 0.61 -22.61 -11.50
CA VAL A 77 0.71 -23.88 -10.76
C VAL A 77 -0.25 -23.90 -9.58
N LEU A 78 -0.30 -22.83 -8.78
CA LEU A 78 -1.23 -22.71 -7.66
C LEU A 78 -2.67 -22.75 -8.15
N PHE A 79 -2.97 -22.02 -9.21
CA PHE A 79 -4.28 -22.09 -9.86
C PHE A 79 -4.59 -23.53 -10.28
N TRP A 80 -3.68 -24.25 -10.94
CA TRP A 80 -3.94 -25.64 -11.36
C TRP A 80 -4.15 -26.62 -10.19
N VAL A 81 -3.31 -26.53 -9.15
CA VAL A 81 -3.37 -27.39 -7.96
C VAL A 81 -4.65 -27.11 -7.19
N ASP A 82 -4.96 -25.84 -6.97
CA ASP A 82 -6.12 -25.44 -6.20
C ASP A 82 -7.40 -25.55 -7.04
N PHE A 83 -7.37 -25.39 -8.37
CA PHE A 83 -8.55 -25.49 -9.27
C PHE A 83 -9.29 -26.82 -9.13
N LYS A 84 -8.58 -27.92 -8.83
CA LYS A 84 -9.19 -29.22 -8.57
C LYS A 84 -9.95 -29.27 -7.23
N ASN A 85 -9.52 -28.50 -6.25
CA ASN A 85 -10.10 -28.38 -4.92
C ASN A 85 -10.88 -27.07 -4.73
N TRP A 86 -10.93 -26.24 -5.78
CA TRP A 86 -11.44 -24.88 -5.70
C TRP A 86 -12.94 -24.97 -5.59
N ASP A 87 -13.42 -24.81 -4.37
CA ASP A 87 -14.84 -24.77 -4.11
C ASP A 87 -15.45 -23.56 -4.83
N ARG A 88 -16.04 -23.84 -6.00
CA ARG A 88 -16.71 -22.86 -6.86
C ARG A 88 -17.88 -22.18 -6.13
N THR A 89 -18.36 -22.75 -5.02
CA THR A 89 -19.45 -22.17 -4.23
C THR A 89 -18.99 -21.02 -3.32
N MET A 90 -17.68 -20.89 -3.05
CA MET A 90 -17.14 -19.82 -2.19
C MET A 90 -16.91 -18.49 -2.93
N LEU A 91 -16.67 -18.52 -4.25
CA LEU A 91 -16.64 -17.32 -5.06
C LEU A 91 -18.06 -16.90 -5.38
N ARG A 92 -18.62 -15.95 -4.63
CA ARG A 92 -19.87 -15.31 -5.02
C ARG A 92 -19.56 -14.43 -6.22
N PRO A 93 -20.04 -14.75 -7.45
CA PRO A 93 -19.70 -13.96 -8.65
C PRO A 93 -20.06 -12.48 -8.48
N LYS A 94 -21.09 -12.21 -7.67
CA LYS A 94 -21.49 -10.87 -7.26
C LYS A 94 -20.40 -10.09 -6.52
N ASP A 95 -19.71 -10.70 -5.55
CA ASP A 95 -18.68 -9.96 -4.78
C ASP A 95 -17.44 -9.68 -5.63
N LEU A 96 -17.05 -10.63 -6.50
CA LEU A 96 -16.00 -10.43 -7.51
C LEU A 96 -16.35 -9.27 -8.43
N PHE A 97 -17.52 -9.36 -9.08
CA PHE A 97 -17.98 -8.35 -10.03
C PHE A 97 -18.09 -6.96 -9.40
N VAL A 98 -18.58 -6.88 -8.16
CA VAL A 98 -18.70 -5.59 -7.47
C VAL A 98 -17.33 -5.04 -7.06
N SER A 99 -16.39 -5.87 -6.59
CA SER A 99 -15.01 -5.42 -6.31
C SER A 99 -14.33 -4.88 -7.57
N GLU A 100 -14.54 -5.52 -8.70
CA GLU A 100 -14.03 -5.07 -10.01
C GLU A 100 -14.68 -3.77 -10.49
N ILE A 101 -15.99 -3.60 -10.27
CA ILE A 101 -16.64 -2.31 -10.51
C ILE A 101 -16.03 -1.22 -9.62
N VAL A 102 -15.85 -1.48 -8.32
CA VAL A 102 -15.27 -0.51 -7.38
C VAL A 102 -13.86 -0.14 -7.84
N TRP A 103 -13.03 -1.11 -8.21
CA TRP A 103 -11.71 -0.88 -8.77
C TRP A 103 -11.74 0.01 -10.01
N LEU A 104 -12.44 -0.42 -11.06
CA LEU A 104 -12.40 0.22 -12.35
C LEU A 104 -13.05 1.60 -12.31
N SER A 105 -14.19 1.74 -11.61
CA SER A 105 -14.84 3.05 -11.45
C SER A 105 -13.96 4.02 -10.66
N SER A 106 -13.31 3.58 -9.58
CA SER A 106 -12.39 4.43 -8.82
C SER A 106 -11.23 4.88 -9.69
N LEU A 107 -10.58 3.95 -10.39
CA LEU A 107 -9.47 4.26 -11.28
C LEU A 107 -9.88 5.27 -12.37
N LEU A 108 -11.01 5.06 -13.04
CA LEU A 108 -11.49 5.93 -14.13
C LEU A 108 -11.92 7.31 -13.63
N ILE A 109 -12.67 7.39 -12.52
CA ILE A 109 -13.14 8.66 -11.96
C ILE A 109 -11.93 9.48 -11.49
N LEU A 110 -10.99 8.86 -10.77
CA LEU A 110 -9.81 9.55 -10.26
C LEU A 110 -8.86 9.95 -11.40
N ALA A 111 -8.69 9.11 -12.43
CA ALA A 111 -7.95 9.48 -13.64
C ALA A 111 -8.59 10.67 -14.36
N TRP A 112 -9.93 10.69 -14.45
CA TRP A 112 -10.66 11.79 -15.05
C TRP A 112 -10.47 13.09 -14.26
N ILE A 113 -10.64 13.07 -12.93
CA ILE A 113 -10.36 14.23 -12.06
C ILE A 113 -8.91 14.71 -12.27
N ARG A 114 -7.94 13.79 -12.27
CA ARG A 114 -6.53 14.10 -12.42
C ARG A 114 -6.20 14.71 -13.79
N SER A 115 -6.93 14.34 -14.84
CA SER A 115 -6.72 14.85 -16.20
C SER A 115 -6.98 16.36 -16.35
N TYR A 116 -7.70 16.99 -15.42
CA TYR A 116 -7.94 18.44 -15.44
C TYR A 116 -6.74 19.26 -14.97
N ASN A 117 -5.80 18.67 -14.23
CA ASN A 117 -4.65 19.39 -13.73
C ASN A 117 -3.40 18.50 -13.67
N PRO A 118 -2.96 17.85 -14.77
CA PRO A 118 -1.89 16.85 -14.74
C PRO A 118 -0.48 17.44 -14.54
N GLU A 119 -0.37 18.77 -14.45
CA GLU A 119 0.88 19.50 -14.40
C GLU A 119 1.68 19.18 -13.13
N ILE A 120 2.99 19.02 -13.33
CA ILE A 120 3.97 18.75 -12.26
C ILE A 120 4.42 20.05 -11.61
N GLU A 121 4.28 21.17 -12.31
CA GLU A 121 4.47 22.50 -11.75
C GLU A 121 3.38 22.77 -10.69
N GLY A 122 3.71 23.61 -9.71
CA GLY A 122 2.83 23.89 -8.58
C GLY A 122 1.45 24.38 -9.05
N MET A 123 0.39 24.00 -8.33
CA MET A 123 -1.00 24.45 -8.59
C MET A 123 -1.15 25.99 -8.58
N TRP A 124 -0.15 26.70 -8.05
CA TRP A 124 -0.10 28.13 -7.92
C TRP A 124 1.25 28.63 -8.44
N LYS A 125 1.23 29.66 -9.30
CA LYS A 125 2.43 30.37 -9.78
C LYS A 125 3.33 30.75 -8.59
N GLY A 126 4.33 29.93 -8.30
CA GLY A 126 5.33 30.16 -7.24
C GLY A 126 5.24 29.28 -5.99
N GLY A 127 4.25 28.39 -5.84
CA GLY A 127 4.19 27.45 -4.72
C GLY A 127 5.01 26.19 -5.00
N GLY A 128 6.17 26.02 -4.36
CA GLY A 128 6.95 24.79 -4.44
C GLY A 128 6.16 23.61 -3.89
N SER A 129 5.72 22.70 -4.77
CA SER A 129 5.07 21.44 -4.38
C SER A 129 6.07 20.30 -4.38
N GLU A 130 5.85 19.29 -3.54
CA GLU A 130 6.67 18.07 -3.46
C GLU A 130 6.68 17.27 -4.77
N LYS A 131 5.74 17.52 -5.69
CA LYS A 131 5.68 16.86 -7.01
C LYS A 131 6.97 16.85 -7.81
N PHE A 132 7.72 17.96 -7.76
CA PHE A 132 9.00 18.05 -8.46
C PHE A 132 10.03 17.11 -7.82
N MET A 133 10.00 16.99 -6.50
CA MET A 133 10.80 16.02 -5.75
C MET A 133 10.45 14.59 -6.11
N ASP A 134 9.16 14.25 -6.06
CA ASP A 134 8.69 12.90 -6.36
C ASP A 134 9.10 12.47 -7.78
N LEU A 135 8.86 13.35 -8.76
CA LEU A 135 9.21 13.06 -10.16
C LEU A 135 10.73 12.95 -10.33
N ASN A 136 11.51 13.76 -9.60
CA ASN A 136 12.96 13.65 -9.62
C ASN A 136 13.43 12.30 -9.07
N PHE A 137 12.88 11.83 -7.94
CA PHE A 137 13.17 10.50 -7.40
C PHE A 137 12.77 9.37 -8.35
N ILE A 138 11.61 9.47 -9.01
CA ILE A 138 11.21 8.51 -10.05
C ILE A 138 12.23 8.49 -11.18
N ASN A 139 12.68 9.65 -11.66
CA ASN A 139 13.67 9.74 -12.72
C ASN A 139 15.04 9.18 -12.30
N SER A 140 15.52 9.51 -11.10
CA SER A 140 16.73 8.93 -10.49
C SER A 140 16.68 7.40 -10.49
N ILE A 141 15.54 6.84 -10.06
CA ILE A 141 15.35 5.39 -10.02
C ILE A 141 15.33 4.81 -11.45
N LEU A 142 14.63 5.43 -12.39
CA LEU A 142 14.54 4.97 -13.77
C LEU A 142 15.90 4.91 -14.48
N MET A 143 16.81 5.83 -14.14
CA MET A 143 18.18 5.89 -14.65
C MET A 143 19.15 4.96 -13.91
N SER A 144 18.79 4.47 -12.72
CA SER A 144 19.65 3.59 -11.93
C SER A 144 19.62 2.16 -12.46
N GLN A 145 20.74 1.43 -12.30
CA GLN A 145 20.81 -0.02 -12.55
C GLN A 145 21.00 -0.82 -11.25
N GLN A 146 21.48 -0.16 -10.19
CA GLN A 146 21.74 -0.74 -8.89
C GLN A 146 21.10 0.13 -7.80
N PHE A 147 20.73 -0.48 -6.68
CA PHE A 147 20.16 0.20 -5.53
C PHE A 147 21.16 0.25 -4.35
N PRO A 148 21.10 1.31 -3.52
CA PRO A 148 20.17 2.45 -3.59
C PRO A 148 20.43 3.36 -4.82
N PRO A 149 19.38 4.02 -5.35
CA PRO A 149 19.51 4.89 -6.52
C PRO A 149 20.30 6.15 -6.15
N GLN A 150 20.95 6.76 -7.13
CA GLN A 150 21.66 8.03 -6.93
C GLN A 150 20.68 9.19 -6.71
N ASP A 151 21.02 10.09 -5.78
CA ASP A 151 20.33 11.34 -5.59
C ASP A 151 20.73 12.35 -6.70
N ASN A 152 19.74 12.85 -7.44
CA ASN A 152 19.97 13.83 -8.51
C ASN A 152 20.31 15.23 -7.99
N TRP A 153 19.96 15.56 -6.75
CA TRP A 153 20.33 16.84 -6.12
C TRP A 153 21.65 16.77 -5.37
N PHE A 154 22.01 15.58 -4.87
CA PHE A 154 23.25 15.38 -4.15
C PHE A 154 24.15 14.36 -4.86
N HIS A 155 24.74 14.83 -5.97
CA HIS A 155 25.58 14.00 -6.85
C HIS A 155 26.67 13.23 -6.08
N GLY A 156 26.80 11.93 -6.38
CA GLY A 156 27.75 11.03 -5.71
C GLY A 156 27.20 10.35 -4.45
N PHE A 157 26.00 10.71 -4.00
CA PHE A 157 25.34 10.11 -2.85
C PHE A 157 24.03 9.41 -3.25
N PRO A 158 23.62 8.37 -2.52
CA PRO A 158 22.33 7.74 -2.75
C PRO A 158 21.17 8.58 -2.20
N ILE A 159 19.95 8.33 -2.68
CA ILE A 159 18.73 8.91 -2.10
C ILE A 159 18.62 8.48 -0.64
N ASN A 160 18.74 9.44 0.29
CA ASN A 160 18.56 9.20 1.72
C ASN A 160 17.11 9.47 2.15
N TYR A 161 16.17 8.70 1.59
CA TYR A 161 14.74 8.86 1.79
C TYR A 161 13.97 7.54 1.62
N TYR A 162 12.73 7.45 2.11
CA TYR A 162 11.85 6.30 1.86
C TYR A 162 11.36 6.28 0.40
N TYR A 163 12.19 5.78 -0.51
CA TYR A 163 11.94 5.91 -1.95
C TYR A 163 11.06 4.80 -2.55
N TYR A 164 10.59 3.82 -1.75
CA TYR A 164 9.99 2.60 -2.31
C TYR A 164 8.67 2.84 -3.05
N GLY A 165 7.85 3.80 -2.62
CA GLY A 165 6.65 4.23 -3.36
C GLY A 165 6.98 4.73 -4.78
N TYR A 166 8.02 5.56 -4.91
CA TYR A 166 8.53 6.03 -6.21
C TYR A 166 9.13 4.88 -7.02
N TYR A 167 9.75 3.90 -6.36
CA TYR A 167 10.25 2.69 -7.01
C TYR A 167 9.11 1.84 -7.61
N LEU A 168 7.99 1.66 -6.90
CA LEU A 168 6.81 0.99 -7.46
C LEU A 168 6.30 1.72 -8.72
N CYS A 169 6.35 3.06 -8.72
CA CYS A 169 6.05 3.87 -9.91
C CYS A 169 7.02 3.57 -11.06
N ALA A 170 8.32 3.55 -10.78
CA ALA A 170 9.35 3.27 -11.79
C ALA A 170 9.23 1.87 -12.40
N VAL A 171 8.85 0.85 -11.62
CA VAL A 171 8.55 -0.50 -12.11
C VAL A 171 7.40 -0.47 -13.12
N MET A 172 6.30 0.20 -12.78
CA MET A 172 5.15 0.34 -13.68
C MET A 172 5.50 1.14 -14.93
N VAL A 173 6.29 2.21 -14.83
CA VAL A 173 6.79 2.99 -15.97
C VAL A 173 7.64 2.12 -16.90
N LYS A 174 8.60 1.33 -16.38
CA LYS A 174 9.43 0.43 -17.20
C LYS A 174 8.61 -0.66 -17.91
N LEU A 175 7.55 -1.17 -17.27
CA LEU A 175 6.67 -2.19 -17.87
C LEU A 175 5.74 -1.64 -18.95
N THR A 176 5.22 -0.43 -18.74
CA THR A 176 4.20 0.18 -19.62
C THR A 176 4.81 1.05 -20.72
N GLY A 177 6.07 1.46 -20.56
CA GLY A 177 6.77 2.37 -21.48
C GLY A 177 6.12 3.76 -21.57
N VAL A 178 5.32 4.17 -20.58
CA VAL A 178 4.76 5.52 -20.52
C VAL A 178 5.84 6.53 -20.13
N LEU A 179 5.64 7.80 -20.46
CA LEU A 179 6.57 8.86 -20.03
C LEU A 179 6.51 9.00 -18.49
N PRO A 180 7.64 9.33 -17.81
CA PRO A 180 7.68 9.39 -16.35
C PRO A 180 6.64 10.30 -15.70
N HIS A 181 6.39 11.49 -16.27
CA HIS A 181 5.38 12.42 -15.75
C HIS A 181 3.93 11.92 -15.93
N VAL A 182 3.68 11.10 -16.96
CA VAL A 182 2.38 10.41 -17.14
C VAL A 182 2.26 9.29 -16.11
N GLY A 183 3.32 8.49 -15.95
CA GLY A 183 3.39 7.43 -14.95
C GLY A 183 3.21 7.94 -13.52
N TYR A 184 3.77 9.11 -13.20
CA TYR A 184 3.58 9.78 -11.92
C TYR A 184 2.10 10.04 -11.62
N ASN A 185 1.39 10.73 -12.53
CA ASN A 185 -0.03 11.01 -12.38
C ASN A 185 -0.88 9.72 -12.33
N LEU A 186 -0.55 8.72 -13.15
CA LEU A 186 -1.24 7.43 -13.15
C LEU A 186 -0.98 6.65 -11.86
N MET A 187 0.22 6.75 -11.27
CA MET A 187 0.53 6.10 -10.01
C MET A 187 -0.23 6.75 -8.85
N THR A 188 -0.34 8.09 -8.78
CA THR A 188 -1.18 8.77 -7.78
C THR A 188 -2.63 8.26 -7.83
N VAL A 189 -3.18 8.13 -9.03
CA VAL A 189 -4.52 7.55 -9.25
C VAL A 189 -4.57 6.09 -8.81
N THR A 190 -3.53 5.32 -9.10
CA THR A 190 -3.44 3.88 -8.78
C THR A 190 -3.37 3.63 -7.29
N VAL A 191 -2.52 4.34 -6.54
CA VAL A 191 -2.38 4.13 -5.09
C VAL A 191 -3.70 4.39 -4.38
N TYR A 192 -4.43 5.43 -4.82
CA TYR A 192 -5.73 5.78 -4.26
C TYR A 192 -6.83 4.76 -4.60
N ALA A 193 -6.90 4.34 -5.87
CA ALA A 193 -7.86 3.34 -6.32
C ALA A 193 -7.62 1.97 -5.67
N LEU A 194 -6.35 1.60 -5.43
CA LEU A 194 -5.97 0.38 -4.72
C LEU A 194 -6.37 0.46 -3.24
N ALA A 195 -6.17 1.59 -2.58
CA ALA A 195 -6.59 1.79 -1.19
C ALA A 195 -8.12 1.70 -1.04
N ILE A 196 -8.88 2.32 -1.96
CA ILE A 196 -10.35 2.21 -2.01
C ILE A 196 -10.79 0.76 -2.19
N ASN A 197 -10.23 0.03 -3.16
CA ASN A 197 -10.60 -1.36 -3.41
C ASN A 197 -10.22 -2.27 -2.22
N GLY A 198 -9.02 -2.09 -1.67
CA GLY A 198 -8.58 -2.83 -0.49
C GLY A 198 -9.51 -2.64 0.71
N LEU A 199 -9.95 -1.40 0.99
CA LEU A 199 -10.80 -1.11 2.14
C LEU A 199 -12.22 -1.62 1.90
N TRP A 200 -12.72 -1.49 0.68
CA TRP A 200 -13.96 -2.14 0.26
C TRP A 200 -13.89 -3.64 0.56
N GLY A 201 -12.84 -4.32 0.07
CA GLY A 201 -12.62 -5.75 0.31
C GLY A 201 -12.55 -6.12 1.79
N LEU A 202 -11.78 -5.37 2.59
CA LEU A 202 -11.68 -5.57 4.03
C LEU A 202 -13.05 -5.48 4.72
N LEU A 203 -13.83 -4.41 4.45
CA LEU A 203 -15.16 -4.23 5.04
C LEU A 203 -16.13 -5.36 4.61
N ARG A 204 -16.05 -5.81 3.35
CA ARG A 204 -16.85 -6.94 2.87
C ARG A 204 -16.45 -8.25 3.53
N ASN A 205 -15.16 -8.45 3.80
CA ASN A 205 -14.62 -9.59 4.56
C ASN A 205 -15.06 -9.58 6.03
N LEU A 206 -15.24 -8.39 6.61
CA LEU A 206 -15.82 -8.18 7.95
C LEU A 206 -17.36 -8.34 8.00
N ASN A 207 -18.00 -8.75 6.90
CA ASN A 207 -19.45 -8.88 6.75
C ASN A 207 -20.24 -7.56 6.75
N CYS A 208 -19.61 -6.41 6.57
CA CYS A 208 -20.35 -5.16 6.41
C CYS A 208 -21.22 -5.22 5.15
N LYS A 209 -22.48 -4.75 5.23
CA LYS A 209 -23.35 -4.64 4.04
C LYS A 209 -22.76 -3.65 3.03
N MET A 210 -23.08 -3.81 1.74
CA MET A 210 -22.54 -2.97 0.65
C MET A 210 -22.68 -1.47 0.91
N VAL A 211 -23.83 -1.00 1.41
CA VAL A 211 -24.05 0.42 1.74
C VAL A 211 -23.08 0.91 2.82
N TRP A 212 -22.84 0.10 3.85
CA TRP A 212 -21.91 0.45 4.93
C TRP A 212 -20.45 0.34 4.48
N SER A 213 -20.13 -0.58 3.57
CA SER A 213 -18.82 -0.63 2.92
C SER A 213 -18.56 0.61 2.08
N ALA A 214 -19.55 1.05 1.29
CA ALA A 214 -19.44 2.28 0.49
C ALA A 214 -19.29 3.52 1.39
N LEU A 215 -20.09 3.61 2.47
CA LEU A 215 -19.98 4.69 3.44
C LEU A 215 -18.62 4.69 4.13
N GLY A 216 -18.10 3.52 4.53
CA GLY A 216 -16.78 3.40 5.16
C GLY A 216 -15.65 3.87 4.24
N VAL A 217 -15.68 3.47 2.97
CA VAL A 217 -14.74 3.97 1.94
C VAL A 217 -14.88 5.48 1.75
N PHE A 218 -16.12 5.99 1.66
CA PHE A 218 -16.36 7.41 1.52
C PHE A 218 -15.81 8.21 2.70
N LEU A 219 -16.05 7.78 3.93
CA LEU A 219 -15.55 8.46 5.12
C LEU A 219 -14.01 8.38 5.23
N ALA A 220 -13.41 7.23 4.89
CA ALA A 220 -11.98 7.00 5.04
C ALA A 220 -11.11 7.65 3.95
N PHE A 221 -11.67 7.92 2.75
CA PHE A 221 -10.89 8.45 1.63
C PHE A 221 -11.51 9.67 0.95
N LEU A 222 -12.80 9.96 1.08
CA LEU A 222 -13.41 11.09 0.37
C LEU A 222 -13.83 12.20 1.33
N ALA A 223 -14.30 11.84 2.52
CA ALA A 223 -14.80 12.74 3.55
C ALA A 223 -13.94 12.71 4.82
N THR A 224 -12.62 12.62 4.65
CA THR A 224 -11.64 12.47 5.73
C THR A 224 -11.51 13.72 6.62
N ASN A 225 -11.91 14.89 6.10
CA ASN A 225 -11.86 16.14 6.84
C ASN A 225 -13.16 16.93 6.66
N LEU A 226 -13.93 17.05 7.74
CA LEU A 226 -15.20 17.80 7.75
C LEU A 226 -15.00 19.31 7.56
N LYS A 227 -13.79 19.84 7.80
CA LYS A 227 -13.46 21.24 7.54
C LYS A 227 -13.61 21.58 6.05
N THR A 228 -13.31 20.64 5.16
CA THR A 228 -13.51 20.81 3.71
C THR A 228 -14.98 21.10 3.38
N ALA A 229 -15.90 20.32 3.97
CA ALA A 229 -17.33 20.52 3.79
C ALA A 229 -17.82 21.83 4.41
N TRP A 230 -17.35 22.15 5.63
CA TRP A 230 -17.69 23.42 6.29
C TRP A 230 -17.24 24.64 5.47
N LEU A 231 -16.00 24.65 4.96
CA LEU A 231 -15.49 25.72 4.11
C LEU A 231 -16.26 25.83 2.78
N GLY A 232 -16.70 24.71 2.21
CA GLY A 232 -17.53 24.70 1.01
C GLY A 232 -18.90 25.36 1.21
N LEU A 233 -19.43 25.35 2.43
CA LEU A 233 -20.71 25.98 2.77
C LEU A 233 -20.58 27.45 3.18
N THR A 234 -19.40 27.87 3.65
CA THR A 234 -19.20 29.20 4.24
C THR A 234 -18.43 30.17 3.34
N LEU A 235 -17.57 29.67 2.45
CA LEU A 235 -16.76 30.51 1.57
C LEU A 235 -17.53 30.99 0.33
N SER A 236 -17.24 32.23 -0.08
CA SER A 236 -17.71 32.80 -1.34
C SER A 236 -17.14 32.04 -2.55
N SER A 237 -17.81 32.07 -3.71
CA SER A 237 -17.38 31.33 -4.91
C SER A 237 -15.96 31.68 -5.36
N GLN A 238 -15.49 32.92 -5.13
CA GLN A 238 -14.12 33.34 -5.43
C GLN A 238 -13.08 32.70 -4.48
N GLU A 239 -13.47 32.36 -3.26
CA GLU A 239 -12.59 31.75 -2.26
C GLU A 239 -12.62 30.22 -2.27
N GLN A 240 -13.61 29.61 -2.94
CA GLN A 240 -13.75 28.15 -2.99
C GLN A 240 -12.51 27.44 -3.57
N MET A 241 -11.76 28.12 -4.45
CA MET A 241 -10.49 27.59 -4.97
C MET A 241 -9.44 27.31 -3.88
N TRP A 242 -9.56 27.95 -2.71
CA TRP A 242 -8.65 27.80 -1.58
C TRP A 242 -9.09 26.74 -0.57
N ILE A 243 -10.24 26.09 -0.78
CA ILE A 243 -10.78 25.08 0.15
C ILE A 243 -9.75 23.98 0.44
N PRO A 244 -9.11 23.34 -0.57
CA PRO A 244 -8.14 22.29 -0.29
C PRO A 244 -7.02 22.78 0.63
N TRP A 245 -6.41 23.93 0.32
CA TRP A 245 -5.34 24.50 1.15
C TRP A 245 -5.82 24.86 2.55
N ARG A 246 -6.90 25.64 2.69
CA ARG A 246 -7.44 26.09 3.99
C ARG A 246 -7.94 24.92 4.86
N SER A 247 -8.39 23.83 4.23
CA SER A 247 -8.86 22.63 4.93
C SER A 247 -7.72 21.87 5.62
N SER A 248 -6.50 21.95 5.09
CA SER A 248 -5.30 21.35 5.70
C SER A 248 -4.78 22.11 6.94
N ARG A 249 -5.34 23.26 7.29
CA ARG A 249 -4.90 24.09 8.44
C ARG A 249 -5.77 23.87 9.66
N VAL A 250 -5.69 22.70 10.28
CA VAL A 250 -6.62 22.34 11.38
C VAL A 250 -6.03 22.66 12.75
N ILE A 251 -4.71 22.53 12.92
CA ILE A 251 -4.05 22.65 14.23
C ILE A 251 -3.62 24.10 14.54
N ASP A 252 -3.06 24.83 13.58
CA ASP A 252 -2.61 26.22 13.79
C ASP A 252 -3.30 27.16 12.78
N LEU A 253 -4.42 27.75 13.23
CA LEU A 253 -5.25 28.65 12.43
C LEU A 253 -4.69 30.08 12.34
N GLU A 254 -3.82 30.47 13.27
CA GLU A 254 -3.35 31.85 13.39
C GLU A 254 -2.05 32.09 12.62
N THR A 255 -1.16 31.10 12.54
CA THR A 255 0.16 31.29 11.92
C THR A 255 0.32 30.63 10.55
N ASP A 256 -0.63 29.80 10.10
CA ASP A 256 -0.60 29.05 8.82
C ASP A 256 0.59 28.09 8.68
N ARG A 257 1.27 27.74 9.79
CA ARG A 257 2.54 26.99 9.77
C ARG A 257 2.42 25.48 9.66
N THR A 258 1.25 24.90 9.91
CA THR A 258 1.09 23.44 9.97
C THR A 258 0.22 22.92 8.84
N ILE A 259 0.75 22.00 8.03
CA ILE A 259 -0.01 21.28 7.01
C ILE A 259 -0.50 19.97 7.62
N ASN A 260 -1.82 19.78 7.70
CA ASN A 260 -2.47 18.52 8.05
C ASN A 260 -2.95 17.83 6.78
N GLU A 261 -2.15 16.88 6.32
CA GLU A 261 -2.49 16.07 5.15
C GLU A 261 -3.50 14.99 5.50
N PHE A 262 -4.42 14.77 4.58
CA PHE A 262 -5.40 13.70 4.64
C PHE A 262 -5.60 13.16 3.23
N PRO A 263 -6.00 11.89 3.06
CA PRO A 263 -5.98 11.21 1.76
C PRO A 263 -6.52 12.04 0.59
N TRP A 264 -7.69 12.66 0.75
CA TRP A 264 -8.30 13.44 -0.32
C TRP A 264 -7.51 14.71 -0.68
N PHE A 265 -6.91 15.37 0.33
CA PHE A 265 -6.05 16.53 0.11
C PHE A 265 -4.82 16.13 -0.72
N SER A 266 -4.09 15.10 -0.28
CA SER A 266 -2.86 14.67 -0.95
C SER A 266 -3.13 14.15 -2.36
N PHE A 267 -4.27 13.49 -2.59
CA PHE A 267 -4.70 13.12 -3.95
C PHE A 267 -4.95 14.36 -4.84
N LEU A 268 -5.69 15.36 -4.35
CA LEU A 268 -5.95 16.59 -5.10
C LEU A 268 -4.67 17.38 -5.37
N TRP A 269 -3.78 17.44 -4.39
CA TRP A 269 -2.46 18.07 -4.49
C TRP A 269 -1.51 17.30 -5.41
N ASN A 270 -1.87 16.05 -5.73
CA ASN A 270 -1.09 15.09 -6.50
C ASN A 270 0.27 14.86 -5.85
N ASP A 271 0.26 14.64 -4.56
CA ASP A 271 1.45 14.43 -3.75
C ASP A 271 1.69 12.93 -3.55
N LEU A 272 2.61 12.34 -4.31
CA LEU A 272 2.89 10.89 -4.25
C LEU A 272 3.80 10.54 -3.06
N HIS A 273 3.86 11.42 -2.07
CA HIS A 273 4.68 11.26 -0.88
C HIS A 273 4.49 9.93 -0.18
N GLY A 274 5.45 9.60 0.69
CA GLY A 274 5.49 8.35 1.45
C GLY A 274 4.14 7.96 2.06
N HIS A 275 3.46 8.87 2.76
CA HIS A 275 2.17 8.57 3.38
C HIS A 275 1.06 8.25 2.36
N LEU A 276 1.00 8.93 1.20
CA LEU A 276 -0.01 8.63 0.19
C LEU A 276 0.31 7.30 -0.51
N SER A 277 1.58 7.08 -0.84
CA SER A 277 2.04 5.85 -1.51
C SER A 277 1.89 4.61 -0.62
N ALA A 278 1.89 4.78 0.70
CA ALA A 278 1.72 3.73 1.71
C ALA A 278 0.25 3.26 1.87
N LEU A 279 -0.75 4.12 1.65
CA LEU A 279 -2.18 3.81 1.86
C LEU A 279 -2.65 2.45 1.33
N PRO A 280 -2.33 2.04 0.08
CA PRO A 280 -2.75 0.72 -0.38
C PRO A 280 -2.04 -0.41 0.37
N ILE A 281 -0.75 -0.25 0.70
CA ILE A 281 0.04 -1.25 1.44
C ILE A 281 -0.53 -1.43 2.85
N GLU A 282 -0.80 -0.33 3.53
CA GLU A 282 -1.48 -0.23 4.82
C GLU A 282 -2.79 -1.03 4.86
N VAL A 283 -3.71 -0.73 3.96
CA VAL A 283 -5.00 -1.44 3.85
C VAL A 283 -4.79 -2.91 3.46
N GLY A 284 -3.80 -3.19 2.61
CA GLY A 284 -3.38 -4.55 2.26
C GLY A 284 -2.94 -5.36 3.49
N ILE A 285 -2.14 -4.76 4.39
CA ILE A 285 -1.72 -5.40 5.64
C ILE A 285 -2.93 -5.71 6.51
N LEU A 286 -3.90 -4.79 6.65
CA LEU A 286 -5.13 -5.04 7.39
C LEU A 286 -5.92 -6.23 6.83
N ALA A 287 -6.07 -6.31 5.50
CA ALA A 287 -6.75 -7.42 4.83
C ALA A 287 -6.01 -8.76 5.01
N LEU A 288 -4.68 -8.76 4.92
CA LEU A 288 -3.86 -9.96 5.15
C LEU A 288 -3.93 -10.43 6.61
N CYS A 289 -3.86 -9.49 7.56
CA CYS A 289 -4.02 -9.77 8.98
C CYS A 289 -5.39 -10.37 9.28
N TRP A 290 -6.47 -9.79 8.73
CA TRP A 290 -7.81 -10.37 8.84
C TRP A 290 -7.88 -11.77 8.23
N GLY A 291 -7.33 -11.96 7.02
CA GLY A 291 -7.25 -13.26 6.36
C GLY A 291 -6.52 -14.31 7.20
N MET A 292 -5.44 -13.93 7.87
CA MET A 292 -4.71 -14.79 8.80
C MET A 292 -5.56 -15.16 10.01
N ILE A 293 -6.22 -14.17 10.65
CA ILE A 293 -7.12 -14.38 11.79
C ILE A 293 -8.18 -15.44 11.45
N VAL A 294 -8.89 -15.26 10.33
CA VAL A 294 -10.01 -16.16 9.95
C VAL A 294 -9.56 -17.50 9.40
N SER A 295 -8.29 -17.66 9.02
CA SER A 295 -7.73 -18.92 8.55
C SER A 295 -6.94 -19.68 9.62
N LEU A 296 -6.66 -19.05 10.77
CA LEU A 296 -5.85 -19.66 11.82
C LEU A 296 -6.47 -20.98 12.30
N GLY A 297 -5.65 -22.03 12.35
CA GLY A 297 -6.07 -23.36 12.77
C GLY A 297 -6.72 -24.22 11.69
N SER A 298 -7.20 -23.63 10.60
CA SER A 298 -7.70 -24.38 9.42
C SER A 298 -6.60 -24.68 8.40
N VAL A 299 -5.44 -24.03 8.52
CA VAL A 299 -4.30 -24.20 7.63
C VAL A 299 -3.10 -24.88 8.31
N GLY A 300 -2.32 -25.64 7.53
CA GLY A 300 -1.08 -26.26 8.00
C GLY A 300 0.06 -25.27 8.25
N VAL A 301 1.10 -25.70 8.98
CA VAL A 301 2.26 -24.86 9.35
C VAL A 301 2.96 -24.26 8.13
N GLY A 302 3.11 -25.00 7.03
CA GLY A 302 3.71 -24.49 5.81
C GLY A 302 2.97 -23.28 5.23
N ARG A 303 1.63 -23.34 5.15
CA ARG A 303 0.80 -22.22 4.66
C ARG A 303 0.89 -21.02 5.60
N LEU A 304 0.97 -21.23 6.92
CA LEU A 304 1.18 -20.15 7.90
C LEU A 304 2.54 -19.44 7.71
N ILE A 305 3.61 -20.18 7.43
CA ILE A 305 4.92 -19.58 7.13
C ILE A 305 4.83 -18.68 5.89
N PHE A 306 4.14 -19.12 4.84
CA PHE A 306 3.96 -18.30 3.64
C PHE A 306 3.02 -17.10 3.84
N GLN A 307 1.97 -17.23 4.67
CA GLN A 307 1.16 -16.09 5.09
C GLN A 307 2.01 -15.05 5.84
N ALA A 308 2.84 -15.50 6.79
CA ALA A 308 3.77 -14.66 7.53
C ALA A 308 4.77 -13.95 6.60
N LEU A 309 5.32 -14.69 5.64
CA LEU A 309 6.26 -14.14 4.65
C LEU A 309 5.60 -13.05 3.81
N LEU A 310 4.35 -13.25 3.36
CA LEU A 310 3.64 -12.24 2.57
C LEU A 310 3.29 -11.00 3.40
N ILE A 311 2.88 -11.18 4.65
CA ILE A 311 2.69 -10.06 5.61
C ILE A 311 4.02 -9.34 5.86
N ALA A 312 5.13 -10.07 6.00
CA ALA A 312 6.45 -9.47 6.18
C ALA A 312 6.90 -8.65 4.96
N ILE A 313 6.64 -9.13 3.74
CA ILE A 313 6.94 -8.39 2.51
C ILE A 313 6.09 -7.12 2.45
N ALA A 314 4.80 -7.20 2.77
CA ALA A 314 3.92 -6.03 2.80
C ALA A 314 4.35 -5.02 3.87
N TYR A 315 4.61 -5.47 5.09
CA TYR A 315 5.08 -4.62 6.20
C TYR A 315 6.46 -4.01 5.93
N GLY A 316 7.40 -4.79 5.38
CA GLY A 316 8.69 -4.26 4.98
C GLY A 316 8.57 -3.25 3.84
N SER A 317 7.68 -3.48 2.87
CA SER A 317 7.36 -2.50 1.83
C SER A 317 6.78 -1.21 2.42
N LEU A 318 5.94 -1.30 3.46
CA LEU A 318 5.43 -0.15 4.20
C LEU A 318 6.59 0.63 4.83
N VAL A 319 7.48 -0.06 5.55
CA VAL A 319 8.63 0.56 6.24
C VAL A 319 9.51 1.39 5.32
N VAL A 320 9.80 0.90 4.10
CA VAL A 320 10.64 1.62 3.13
C VAL A 320 9.85 2.59 2.23
N SER A 321 8.52 2.63 2.37
CA SER A 321 7.64 3.61 1.71
C SER A 321 7.24 4.75 2.64
N ASN A 322 6.98 4.45 3.92
CA ASN A 322 6.68 5.39 4.97
C ASN A 322 7.14 4.85 6.33
N ALA A 323 8.22 5.42 6.87
CA ALA A 323 8.75 4.97 8.16
C ALA A 323 7.91 5.41 9.38
N TRP A 324 7.00 6.37 9.21
CA TRP A 324 6.17 6.88 10.30
C TRP A 324 5.09 5.89 10.74
N ASP A 325 4.65 5.01 9.85
CA ASP A 325 3.59 4.04 10.11
C ASP A 325 4.08 2.74 10.78
N ILE A 326 5.41 2.59 10.90
CA ILE A 326 6.05 1.39 11.47
C ILE A 326 5.46 1.01 12.83
N PRO A 327 5.36 1.91 13.84
CA PRO A 327 4.89 1.51 15.16
C PRO A 327 3.42 1.07 15.14
N CYS A 328 2.59 1.77 14.36
CA CYS A 328 1.17 1.48 14.24
C CYS A 328 0.94 0.09 13.62
N TYR A 329 1.56 -0.19 12.47
CA TYR A 329 1.34 -1.45 11.77
C TYR A 329 2.07 -2.62 12.41
N ALA A 330 3.19 -2.39 13.12
CA ALA A 330 3.77 -3.39 14.00
C ALA A 330 2.77 -3.82 15.09
N ALA A 331 2.11 -2.86 15.73
CA ALA A 331 1.09 -3.11 16.73
C ALA A 331 -0.12 -3.84 16.13
N VAL A 332 -0.62 -3.42 14.96
CA VAL A 332 -1.71 -4.10 14.24
C VAL A 332 -1.38 -5.56 13.97
N ILE A 333 -0.19 -5.87 13.43
CA ILE A 333 0.23 -7.24 13.15
C ILE A 333 0.31 -8.05 14.46
N ALA A 334 0.92 -7.47 15.50
CA ALA A 334 1.02 -8.11 16.82
C ALA A 334 -0.35 -8.41 17.43
N PHE A 335 -1.26 -7.44 17.46
CA PHE A 335 -2.61 -7.61 18.00
C PHE A 335 -3.47 -8.53 17.15
N SER A 336 -3.27 -8.56 15.83
CA SER A 336 -3.98 -9.50 14.96
C SER A 336 -3.63 -10.95 15.29
N LEU A 337 -2.37 -11.21 15.63
CA LEU A 337 -1.94 -12.53 16.08
C LEU A 337 -2.59 -12.91 17.41
N LEU A 338 -2.65 -11.98 18.35
CA LEU A 338 -3.31 -12.19 19.66
C LEU A 338 -4.82 -12.42 19.50
N ALA A 339 -5.49 -11.58 18.70
CA ALA A 339 -6.92 -11.69 18.42
C ALA A 339 -7.30 -13.02 17.79
N ALA A 340 -6.45 -13.53 16.89
CA ALA A 340 -6.63 -14.84 16.28
C ALA A 340 -6.65 -15.98 17.33
N LEU A 341 -5.87 -15.86 18.42
CA LEU A 341 -5.90 -16.82 19.53
C LEU A 341 -7.23 -16.74 20.28
N SER A 342 -7.59 -15.52 20.70
CA SER A 342 -8.73 -15.28 21.59
C SER A 342 -10.07 -15.63 20.95
N ILE A 343 -10.27 -15.30 19.66
CA ILE A 343 -11.52 -15.61 18.94
C ILE A 343 -11.76 -17.12 18.90
N ARG A 344 -10.72 -17.90 18.62
CA ARG A 344 -10.87 -19.35 18.53
C ARG A 344 -11.06 -19.99 19.91
N GLU A 345 -10.37 -19.52 20.95
CA GLU A 345 -10.59 -19.98 22.33
C GLU A 345 -12.05 -19.78 22.79
N TRP A 346 -12.63 -18.62 22.47
CA TRP A 346 -14.03 -18.31 22.78
C TRP A 346 -15.02 -19.23 22.05
N THR A 347 -14.74 -19.58 20.79
CA THR A 347 -15.62 -20.47 20.01
C THR A 347 -15.44 -21.95 20.34
N LYS A 348 -14.22 -22.35 20.72
CA LYS A 348 -13.85 -23.71 21.08
C LYS A 348 -12.61 -23.66 21.97
N PRO A 349 -12.72 -23.97 23.28
CA PRO A 349 -11.59 -23.95 24.19
C PRO A 349 -10.47 -24.84 23.67
N TYR A 350 -9.24 -24.31 23.69
CA TYR A 350 -8.08 -25.06 23.24
C TYR A 350 -7.77 -26.20 24.21
N THR A 351 -7.52 -27.38 23.66
CA THR A 351 -6.78 -28.40 24.40
C THR A 351 -5.34 -27.95 24.62
N TRP A 352 -4.68 -28.46 25.66
CA TRP A 352 -3.27 -28.12 25.94
C TRP A 352 -2.34 -28.33 24.73
N ALA A 353 -2.57 -29.40 23.96
CA ALA A 353 -1.82 -29.68 22.73
C ALA A 353 -2.08 -28.64 21.62
N GLU A 354 -3.31 -28.14 21.49
CA GLU A 354 -3.62 -27.08 20.53
C GLU A 354 -3.03 -25.73 20.96
N THR A 355 -3.01 -25.42 22.27
CA THR A 355 -2.34 -24.24 22.82
C THR A 355 -0.83 -24.27 22.54
N GLN A 356 -0.17 -25.41 22.76
CA GLN A 356 1.25 -25.58 22.45
C GLN A 356 1.54 -25.42 20.96
N LYS A 357 0.72 -26.02 20.09
CA LYS A 357 0.82 -25.86 18.63
C LYS A 357 0.67 -24.40 18.23
N LEU A 358 -0.23 -23.67 18.87
CA LEU A 358 -0.51 -22.28 18.58
C LEU A 358 0.63 -21.35 19.01
N ILE A 359 1.14 -21.51 20.24
CA ILE A 359 2.32 -20.77 20.73
C ILE A 359 3.51 -21.01 19.80
N PHE A 360 3.74 -22.26 19.39
CA PHE A 360 4.79 -22.58 18.42
C PHE A 360 4.59 -21.85 17.09
N GLN A 361 3.37 -21.85 16.54
CA GLN A 361 3.04 -21.11 15.31
C GLN A 361 3.32 -19.61 15.45
N MET A 362 3.02 -19.00 16.59
CA MET A 362 3.29 -17.58 16.86
C MET A 362 4.78 -17.28 16.94
N VAL A 363 5.55 -18.11 17.64
CA VAL A 363 7.00 -17.94 17.76
C VAL A 363 7.65 -18.04 16.39
N VAL A 364 7.28 -19.05 15.59
CA VAL A 364 7.75 -19.21 14.21
C VAL A 364 7.40 -17.97 13.38
N LEU A 365 6.18 -17.44 13.53
CA LEU A 365 5.72 -16.28 12.78
C LEU A 365 6.47 -15.01 13.18
N TRP A 366 6.67 -14.74 14.46
CA TRP A 366 7.46 -13.59 14.95
C TRP A 366 8.92 -13.67 14.51
N ILE A 367 9.54 -14.85 14.62
CA ILE A 367 10.90 -15.07 14.15
C ILE A 367 10.97 -14.85 12.64
N SER A 368 9.99 -15.35 11.88
CA SER A 368 9.93 -15.17 10.43
C SER A 368 9.79 -13.70 10.05
N LEU A 369 8.88 -12.95 10.69
CA LEU A 369 8.73 -11.50 10.48
C LEU A 369 10.04 -10.75 10.77
N ALA A 370 10.65 -11.01 11.93
CA ALA A 370 11.88 -10.34 12.34
C ALA A 370 13.09 -10.71 11.45
N ALA A 371 13.21 -11.98 11.07
CA ALA A 371 14.26 -12.45 10.18
C ALA A 371 14.09 -11.87 8.78
N VAL A 372 12.87 -11.87 8.25
CA VAL A 372 12.59 -11.31 6.92
C VAL A 372 12.91 -9.82 6.90
N PHE A 373 12.45 -9.09 7.91
CA PHE A 373 12.73 -7.67 8.05
C PHE A 373 14.24 -7.39 8.07
N LYS A 374 14.98 -8.07 8.95
CA LYS A 374 16.41 -7.80 9.15
C LYS A 374 17.27 -8.23 7.98
N ILE A 375 16.94 -9.35 7.32
CA ILE A 375 17.76 -9.91 6.23
C ILE A 375 17.46 -9.16 4.93
N PHE A 376 16.19 -9.05 4.56
CA PHE A 376 15.85 -8.63 3.21
C PHE A 376 15.77 -7.11 3.03
N PHE A 377 15.57 -6.34 4.09
CA PHE A 377 15.62 -4.87 4.03
C PHE A 377 16.97 -4.28 4.47
N ARG A 378 17.95 -5.15 4.75
CA ARG A 378 19.31 -4.73 5.16
C ARG A 378 19.95 -3.76 4.17
N GLY A 379 19.76 -3.97 2.87
CA GLY A 379 20.35 -3.11 1.83
C GLY A 379 19.89 -1.66 1.94
N PHE A 380 18.61 -1.44 2.26
CA PHE A 380 18.07 -0.11 2.50
C PHE A 380 18.63 0.50 3.79
N PHE A 381 18.50 -0.21 4.91
CA PHE A 381 18.93 0.30 6.22
C PHE A 381 20.42 0.50 6.37
N ALA A 382 21.24 -0.16 5.54
CA ALA A 382 22.68 0.09 5.50
C ALA A 382 23.03 1.45 4.90
N ASN A 383 22.13 2.06 4.13
CA ASN A 383 22.37 3.32 3.42
C ASN A 383 21.43 4.46 3.88
N PHE A 384 20.39 4.14 4.65
CA PHE A 384 19.45 5.11 5.17
C PHE A 384 19.94 5.69 6.50
N VAL A 385 20.05 7.01 6.55
CA VAL A 385 20.39 7.79 7.75
C VAL A 385 19.15 8.60 8.15
N PRO A 386 18.49 8.27 9.27
CA PRO A 386 17.30 9.01 9.69
C PRO A 386 17.66 10.46 10.06
N PRO A 387 16.86 11.45 9.63
CA PRO A 387 17.13 12.87 9.92
C PRO A 387 17.02 13.20 11.41
N THR A 388 16.25 12.42 12.17
CA THR A 388 16.16 12.51 13.63
C THR A 388 16.74 11.24 14.26
N SER A 389 17.85 11.39 14.96
CA SER A 389 18.48 10.34 15.76
C SER A 389 18.43 10.74 17.23
N GLY A 390 17.36 10.38 17.95
CA GLY A 390 17.25 10.63 19.38
C GLY A 390 15.84 10.44 19.95
N HIS A 391 15.76 9.90 21.16
CA HIS A 391 14.55 9.99 21.99
C HIS A 391 14.64 11.30 22.78
N ASN A 392 14.17 12.41 22.22
CA ASN A 392 14.06 13.66 22.97
C ASN A 392 12.68 13.76 23.59
N VAL A 393 12.63 13.93 24.91
CA VAL A 393 11.40 14.32 25.61
C VAL A 393 11.14 15.76 25.25
N VAL A 394 10.07 16.02 24.48
CA VAL A 394 9.62 17.39 24.21
C VAL A 394 9.14 17.99 25.54
N PRO A 395 9.74 19.10 26.03
CA PRO A 395 9.28 19.79 27.22
C PRO A 395 7.80 20.14 27.13
N TRP A 396 7.10 20.15 28.27
CA TRP A 396 5.64 20.33 28.32
C TRP A 396 5.20 21.62 27.61
N GLU A 397 5.98 22.70 27.74
CA GLU A 397 5.75 23.98 27.08
C GLU A 397 5.85 23.95 25.54
N MET A 398 6.45 22.92 24.93
CA MET A 398 6.61 22.77 23.49
C MET A 398 5.70 21.70 22.87
N LYS A 399 4.87 21.05 23.69
CA LYS A 399 3.90 20.05 23.21
C LYS A 399 2.73 20.73 22.53
N SER A 400 2.15 20.05 21.54
CA SER A 400 0.91 20.52 20.94
C SER A 400 -0.21 20.54 22.00
N PRO A 401 -1.29 21.31 21.82
CA PRO A 401 -2.45 21.26 22.71
C PRO A 401 -3.09 19.86 22.81
N LEU A 402 -2.72 18.94 21.91
CA LEU A 402 -3.20 17.56 21.84
C LEU A 402 -2.24 16.54 22.46
N GLY A 403 -1.09 16.98 22.99
CA GLY A 403 -0.06 16.13 23.60
C GLY A 403 1.31 16.21 22.92
#